data_AF-Q2RHM3-F1
#
_entry.id   AF-Q2RHM3-F1
#
_cell.length_a   1.000
_cell.length_b   1.000
_cell.length_c   1.000
_cell.angle_alpha   90.00
_cell.angle_beta   90.00
_cell.angle_gamma   90.00
#
_symmetry.space_group_name_H-M   'P 1'
#
loop_
_entity.id
_entity.type
_entity.pdbx_description
1 polymer ?
#
loop_
_entity_poly.entity_id
_entity_poly.type
_entity_poly.pdbx_seq_one_letter_code
_entity_poly.pdbx_strand_id
1 'polypeptide(L)'
;MKIILPEFLRWQPGAEQWAVPVSAWDTGPTSYLRLRRVLLDGRPVAGRNIIFPGVMPVYLLPAGARTSDPAAYLATLGREDKRYACSWLILKTAGLSALQVTGGEHSLELEFITFAGMTCRAATTILLAPLPAHPHWQPVELQMHNSSHDDGHWSPAAVVKELVGRGYRALYFTPHADLIAGFWEEFAGLCRDLSGTIAVFPGLELATRNSAGHLLIYGLTALEGWQNARNPGQVIIDRVNRLPGHTASVTVSHPFGRPPWPWEDEPVVDYSGLEVFSGLQWYFDLESRPLQLWRREVARLSGRVFLTGYLPSARAGSDWHQVLPYQGYVTYVYLPDSWAGLPWQEQKYFLDLALRRGYTVASRRGGLAYFLINGQPPGTSVTLPPGAILEIKIYWQGVVEGDYQFLLFQGYKNMGKAIWQAETRGAGGGRRPAWKVELAAPGETSYYWLYVSGPDQVLTSPVFLRPARR
;
A
#
# COMPACT_ATOMS: atom_id res chain seq x y z
N MET A 1 5.30 -27.17 14.09
CA MET A 1 4.22 -26.65 13.24
C MET A 1 3.95 -25.18 13.53
N LYS A 2 3.76 -24.38 12.48
CA LYS A 2 3.40 -22.97 12.55
C LYS A 2 2.14 -22.74 11.70
N ILE A 3 1.31 -21.79 12.08
CA ILE A 3 0.11 -21.39 11.33
C ILE A 3 0.33 -19.95 10.90
N ILE A 4 0.00 -19.65 9.65
CA ILE A 4 0.19 -18.35 9.02
C ILE A 4 -1.20 -17.79 8.70
N LEU A 5 -1.46 -16.60 9.23
CA LEU A 5 -2.61 -15.76 8.92
C LEU A 5 -2.09 -14.45 8.31
N PRO A 6 -2.92 -13.71 7.57
CA PRO A 6 -2.67 -12.31 7.26
C PRO A 6 -2.36 -11.54 8.53
N GLU A 7 -1.55 -10.50 8.42
CA GLU A 7 -1.21 -9.68 9.57
C GLU A 7 -2.43 -8.90 10.09
N PHE A 8 -3.24 -8.37 9.16
CA PHE A 8 -4.55 -7.82 9.46
C PHE A 8 -5.51 -7.98 8.28
N LEU A 9 -6.79 -7.86 8.57
CA LEU A 9 -7.90 -7.83 7.61
C LEU A 9 -8.70 -6.56 7.84
N ARG A 10 -8.94 -5.78 6.79
CA ARG A 10 -9.80 -4.58 6.88
C ARG A 10 -11.22 -4.92 6.43
N TRP A 11 -12.22 -4.42 7.15
CA TRP A 11 -13.63 -4.74 6.94
C TRP A 11 -14.34 -3.86 5.94
N GLN A 12 -15.38 -4.44 5.33
CA GLN A 12 -16.44 -3.74 4.65
C GLN A 12 -17.70 -3.68 5.54
N PRO A 13 -18.16 -2.47 5.92
CA PRO A 13 -19.46 -2.29 6.54
C PRO A 13 -20.60 -3.01 5.81
N GLY A 14 -21.30 -3.89 6.53
CA GLY A 14 -22.45 -4.65 5.99
C GLY A 14 -22.12 -5.97 5.30
N ALA A 15 -20.86 -6.44 5.30
CA ALA A 15 -20.53 -7.77 4.80
C ALA A 15 -21.23 -8.88 5.61
N GLU A 16 -21.90 -9.82 4.93
CA GLU A 16 -22.59 -10.96 5.57
C GLU A 16 -21.62 -12.08 5.97
N GLN A 17 -20.45 -12.13 5.33
CA GLN A 17 -19.46 -13.19 5.47
C GLN A 17 -18.04 -12.63 5.36
N TRP A 18 -17.12 -13.24 6.10
CA TRP A 18 -15.69 -12.90 6.10
C TRP A 18 -14.90 -14.12 5.76
N ALA A 19 -14.24 -14.14 4.61
CA ALA A 19 -13.18 -15.09 4.38
C ALA A 19 -11.98 -14.73 5.26
N VAL A 20 -11.31 -15.71 5.85
CA VAL A 20 -10.05 -15.56 6.57
C VAL A 20 -9.15 -16.69 6.06
N PRO A 21 -8.05 -16.38 5.38
CA PRO A 21 -7.18 -17.39 4.84
C PRO A 21 -6.33 -17.98 5.96
N VAL A 22 -6.22 -19.30 5.94
CA VAL A 22 -5.45 -20.05 6.91
C VAL A 22 -4.48 -20.93 6.14
N SER A 23 -3.19 -20.81 6.46
CA SER A 23 -2.14 -21.70 5.97
C SER A 23 -1.41 -22.34 7.13
N ALA A 24 -0.97 -23.59 6.98
CA ALA A 24 -0.17 -24.27 7.99
C ALA A 24 0.98 -25.09 7.39
N TRP A 25 2.05 -25.20 8.16
CA TRP A 25 3.26 -25.93 7.82
C TRP A 25 3.91 -26.52 9.03
N ASP A 26 4.53 -27.67 8.81
CA ASP A 26 5.28 -28.38 9.82
C ASP A 26 6.63 -28.87 9.30
N THR A 27 7.59 -28.96 10.21
CA THR A 27 8.91 -29.56 9.98
C THR A 27 8.99 -30.97 10.57
N GLY A 28 7.88 -31.49 11.13
CA GLY A 28 7.72 -32.82 11.71
C GLY A 28 6.52 -33.58 11.11
N PRO A 29 6.26 -34.83 11.51
CA PRO A 29 5.36 -35.75 10.80
C PRO A 29 3.84 -35.49 11.00
N THR A 30 3.39 -34.28 11.31
CA THR A 30 1.95 -34.01 11.51
C THR A 30 1.27 -33.61 10.20
N SER A 31 0.41 -34.48 9.66
CA SER A 31 -0.13 -34.31 8.29
C SER A 31 -1.41 -33.48 8.19
N TYR A 32 -2.11 -33.22 9.30
CA TYR A 32 -3.43 -32.58 9.28
C TYR A 32 -3.75 -31.78 10.54
N LEU A 33 -4.50 -30.70 10.34
CA LEU A 33 -5.06 -29.84 11.38
C LEU A 33 -6.59 -29.88 11.36
N ARG A 34 -7.19 -30.02 12.54
CA ARG A 34 -8.63 -29.83 12.76
C ARG A 34 -8.85 -28.53 13.51
N LEU A 35 -9.71 -27.66 12.99
CA LEU A 35 -10.13 -26.45 13.70
C LEU A 35 -10.90 -26.84 14.97
N ARG A 36 -10.45 -26.36 16.12
CA ARG A 36 -11.01 -26.67 17.44
C ARG A 36 -11.84 -25.51 17.99
N ARG A 37 -11.32 -24.29 17.93
CA ARG A 37 -12.00 -23.08 18.42
C ARG A 37 -11.67 -21.88 17.54
N VAL A 38 -12.63 -20.98 17.44
CA VAL A 38 -12.45 -19.62 16.92
C VAL A 38 -12.87 -18.67 18.02
N LEU A 39 -12.00 -17.73 18.37
CA LEU A 39 -12.25 -16.71 19.37
C LEU A 39 -12.22 -15.35 18.67
N LEU A 40 -13.23 -14.53 18.93
CA LEU A 40 -13.26 -13.12 18.54
C LEU A 40 -13.25 -12.29 19.81
N ASP A 41 -12.24 -11.44 19.99
CA ASP A 41 -12.02 -10.64 21.20
C ASP A 41 -12.07 -11.50 22.48
N GLY A 42 -11.44 -12.68 22.42
CA GLY A 42 -11.42 -13.66 23.51
C GLY A 42 -12.73 -14.43 23.72
N ARG A 43 -13.77 -14.17 22.92
CA ARG A 43 -15.09 -14.83 23.04
C ARG A 43 -15.27 -15.92 21.98
N PRO A 44 -15.75 -17.12 22.34
CA PRO A 44 -16.00 -18.18 21.37
C PRO A 44 -17.02 -17.78 20.30
N VAL A 45 -16.65 -17.97 19.03
CA VAL A 45 -17.58 -17.86 17.91
C VAL A 45 -18.37 -19.16 17.80
N ALA A 46 -19.69 -19.05 17.75
CA ALA A 46 -20.58 -20.22 17.62
C ALA A 46 -20.33 -20.95 16.30
N GLY A 47 -20.28 -22.30 16.33
CA GLY A 47 -19.99 -23.13 15.16
C GLY A 47 -20.91 -22.88 13.95
N ARG A 48 -22.17 -22.48 14.16
CA ARG A 48 -23.11 -22.11 13.09
C ARG A 48 -22.68 -20.88 12.27
N ASN A 49 -21.81 -20.05 12.86
CA ASN A 49 -21.25 -18.85 12.24
C ASN A 49 -19.89 -19.11 11.59
N ILE A 50 -19.45 -20.36 11.54
CA ILE A 50 -18.17 -20.76 10.98
C ILE A 50 -18.42 -21.71 9.82
N ILE A 51 -17.84 -21.42 8.65
CA ILE A 51 -17.69 -22.38 7.57
C ILE A 51 -16.19 -22.57 7.36
N PHE A 52 -15.67 -23.76 7.66
CA PHE A 52 -14.28 -24.14 7.42
C PHE A 52 -14.27 -25.57 6.86
N PRO A 53 -13.40 -25.92 5.90
CA PRO A 53 -13.18 -27.32 5.58
C PRO A 53 -12.64 -28.00 6.83
N GLY A 54 -13.44 -28.90 7.44
CA GLY A 54 -13.21 -29.41 8.80
C GLY A 54 -11.82 -29.99 9.09
N VAL A 55 -11.03 -30.30 8.06
CA VAL A 55 -9.62 -30.69 8.14
C VAL A 55 -8.82 -29.93 7.09
N MET A 56 -7.70 -29.32 7.51
CA MET A 56 -6.73 -28.66 6.63
C MET A 56 -5.46 -29.53 6.52
N PRO A 57 -4.95 -29.81 5.31
CA PRO A 57 -3.69 -30.52 5.13
C PRO A 57 -2.49 -29.66 5.56
N VAL A 58 -1.46 -30.29 6.10
CA VAL A 58 -0.19 -29.65 6.47
C VAL A 58 0.85 -29.95 5.40
N TYR A 59 1.58 -28.91 4.97
CA TYR A 59 2.64 -29.04 3.99
C TYR A 59 4.01 -29.20 4.68
N LEU A 60 4.80 -30.18 4.24
CA LEU A 60 6.13 -30.51 4.80
C LEU A 60 7.26 -29.85 4.01
N LEU A 61 8.28 -29.35 4.71
CA LEU A 61 9.53 -28.85 4.11
C LEU A 61 10.76 -29.66 4.55
N PRO A 62 11.79 -29.79 3.70
CA PRO A 62 13.07 -30.40 4.08
C PRO A 62 13.85 -29.56 5.10
N ALA A 63 14.55 -30.26 6.02
CA ALA A 63 15.33 -29.67 7.11
C ALA A 63 16.60 -28.96 6.59
N GLY A 64 16.68 -27.64 6.76
CA GLY A 64 17.84 -26.84 6.34
C GLY A 64 17.62 -25.33 6.21
N ALA A 65 16.38 -24.85 6.25
CA ALA A 65 16.05 -23.44 6.11
C ALA A 65 16.35 -22.65 7.41
N ARG A 66 17.43 -21.87 7.40
CA ARG A 66 17.80 -20.95 8.49
C ARG A 66 16.83 -19.75 8.52
N THR A 67 16.65 -19.20 9.71
CA THR A 67 15.52 -18.37 10.18
C THR A 67 15.48 -16.91 9.66
N SER A 68 15.74 -16.67 8.37
CA SER A 68 15.58 -15.35 7.73
C SER A 68 14.71 -15.34 6.47
N ASP A 69 14.03 -16.43 6.08
CA ASP A 69 13.25 -16.42 4.82
C ASP A 69 11.98 -17.33 4.84
N PRO A 70 10.85 -16.84 5.39
CA PRO A 70 9.52 -17.44 5.22
C PRO A 70 8.96 -17.36 3.79
N ALA A 71 9.78 -17.01 2.79
CA ALA A 71 9.38 -16.86 1.40
C ALA A 71 10.43 -17.30 0.36
N ALA A 72 11.45 -18.12 0.66
CA ALA A 72 11.74 -19.21 -0.29
C ALA A 72 10.52 -20.16 -0.36
N TYR A 73 9.69 -20.05 0.67
CA TYR A 73 8.76 -21.02 1.15
C TYR A 73 7.37 -20.97 0.53
N LEU A 74 6.92 -19.84 -0.02
CA LEU A 74 5.88 -19.90 -1.05
C LEU A 74 6.46 -19.80 -2.46
N ALA A 75 7.80 -19.80 -2.63
CA ALA A 75 8.46 -19.67 -3.95
C ALA A 75 8.28 -20.90 -4.87
N THR A 76 7.39 -21.80 -4.51
CA THR A 76 6.95 -22.91 -5.36
C THR A 76 5.49 -23.27 -5.15
N LEU A 77 4.65 -22.45 -4.50
CA LEU A 77 3.21 -22.80 -4.30
C LEU A 77 2.35 -22.62 -5.56
N GLY A 78 2.93 -23.03 -6.68
CA GLY A 78 2.28 -23.32 -7.93
C GLY A 78 3.32 -23.45 -9.03
N ARG A 79 4.50 -24.07 -8.83
CA ARG A 79 5.54 -24.05 -9.89
C ARG A 79 5.10 -24.67 -11.22
N GLU A 80 3.98 -25.39 -11.26
CA GLU A 80 3.16 -25.58 -12.47
C GLU A 80 1.67 -25.55 -12.07
N ASP A 81 1.12 -24.35 -11.89
CA ASP A 81 -0.30 -23.99 -11.75
C ASP A 81 -1.31 -25.08 -11.28
N LYS A 82 -1.63 -25.06 -9.97
CA LYS A 82 -2.98 -25.25 -9.38
C LYS A 82 -3.12 -24.46 -8.06
N ARG A 83 -3.10 -23.13 -8.18
CA ARG A 83 -3.72 -22.09 -7.31
C ARG A 83 -3.85 -22.40 -5.80
N TYR A 84 -2.78 -22.11 -5.06
CA TYR A 84 -2.70 -21.80 -3.61
C TYR A 84 -3.39 -22.76 -2.62
N ALA A 85 -2.54 -23.58 -2.01
CA ALA A 85 -2.75 -24.46 -0.86
C ALA A 85 -3.18 -23.73 0.45
N CYS A 86 -4.30 -23.02 0.43
CA CYS A 86 -4.87 -22.32 1.59
C CYS A 86 -6.30 -22.80 1.87
N SER A 87 -6.62 -23.00 3.15
CA SER A 87 -8.00 -23.25 3.57
C SER A 87 -8.65 -21.94 4.01
N TRP A 88 -9.96 -21.85 3.81
CA TRP A 88 -10.74 -20.66 4.10
C TRP A 88 -11.62 -20.85 5.31
N LEU A 89 -11.48 -19.92 6.26
CA LEU A 89 -12.41 -19.73 7.35
C LEU A 89 -13.38 -18.63 6.99
N ILE A 90 -14.62 -19.01 6.71
CA ILE A 90 -15.70 -18.05 6.49
C ILE A 90 -16.41 -17.83 7.81
N LEU A 91 -16.33 -16.60 8.33
CA LEU A 91 -17.10 -16.17 9.49
C LEU A 91 -18.37 -15.46 9.00
N LYS A 92 -19.54 -16.00 9.36
CA LYS A 92 -20.81 -15.31 9.13
C LYS A 92 -20.95 -14.21 10.17
N THR A 93 -21.20 -12.97 9.72
CA THR A 93 -21.33 -11.82 10.62
C THR A 93 -22.64 -11.82 11.40
N ALA A 94 -23.65 -12.54 10.91
CA ALA A 94 -24.93 -12.72 11.60
C ALA A 94 -24.71 -13.25 13.03
N GLY A 95 -25.06 -12.44 14.03
CA GLY A 95 -24.91 -12.78 15.45
C GLY A 95 -23.51 -12.54 16.04
N LEU A 96 -22.59 -11.89 15.32
CA LEU A 96 -21.32 -11.38 15.84
C LEU A 96 -21.45 -9.89 16.15
N SER A 97 -22.17 -9.54 17.22
CA SER A 97 -22.48 -8.14 17.58
C SER A 97 -21.24 -7.27 17.79
N ALA A 98 -20.11 -7.85 18.20
CA ALA A 98 -18.83 -7.15 18.30
C ALA A 98 -18.37 -6.58 16.94
N LEU A 99 -18.65 -7.28 15.83
CA LEU A 99 -18.33 -6.83 14.47
C LEU A 99 -19.39 -5.91 13.85
N GLN A 100 -20.48 -5.62 14.58
CA GLN A 100 -21.54 -4.72 14.14
C GLN A 100 -21.32 -3.28 14.62
N VAL A 101 -20.34 -3.06 15.51
CA VAL A 101 -19.94 -1.72 15.95
C VAL A 101 -18.98 -1.14 14.92
N THR A 102 -19.30 0.02 14.35
CA THR A 102 -18.39 0.75 13.47
C THR A 102 -17.24 1.34 14.27
N GLY A 103 -15.99 1.01 13.92
CA GLY A 103 -14.80 1.54 14.57
C GLY A 103 -14.07 0.49 15.41
N GLY A 104 -12.76 0.32 15.20
CA GLY A 104 -11.86 -0.39 16.12
C GLY A 104 -11.11 -1.59 15.53
N GLU A 105 -10.27 -2.18 16.38
CA GLU A 105 -9.56 -3.43 16.11
C GLU A 105 -10.16 -4.57 16.91
N HIS A 106 -10.28 -5.73 16.28
CA HIS A 106 -10.75 -6.96 16.89
C HIS A 106 -9.70 -8.05 16.73
N SER A 107 -9.48 -8.84 17.76
CA SER A 107 -8.57 -9.98 17.72
C SER A 107 -9.33 -11.22 17.26
N LEU A 108 -8.89 -11.82 16.15
CA LEU A 108 -9.37 -13.13 15.72
C LEU A 108 -8.30 -14.18 16.04
N GLU A 109 -8.62 -15.10 16.95
CA GLU A 109 -7.74 -16.21 17.31
C GLU A 109 -8.32 -17.55 16.85
N LEU A 110 -7.46 -18.36 16.25
CA LEU A 110 -7.79 -19.69 15.76
C LEU A 110 -7.00 -20.73 16.55
N GLU A 111 -7.70 -21.69 17.14
CA GLU A 111 -7.11 -22.85 17.80
C GLU A 111 -7.36 -24.10 16.96
N PHE A 112 -6.29 -24.83 16.64
CA PHE A 112 -6.32 -26.09 15.93
C PHE A 112 -5.76 -27.21 16.80
N ILE A 113 -6.14 -28.45 16.49
CA ILE A 113 -5.57 -29.66 17.07
C ILE A 113 -5.03 -30.57 15.95
N THR A 114 -3.85 -31.14 16.15
CA THR A 114 -3.32 -32.19 15.27
C THR A 114 -4.01 -33.51 15.53
N PHE A 115 -3.87 -34.44 14.60
CA PHE A 115 -4.25 -35.84 14.81
C PHE A 115 -3.43 -36.52 15.92
N ALA A 116 -2.26 -35.99 16.27
CA ALA A 116 -1.46 -36.44 17.42
C ALA A 116 -1.86 -35.76 18.74
N GLY A 117 -2.93 -34.95 18.77
CA GLY A 117 -3.44 -34.29 19.97
C GLY A 117 -2.72 -32.99 20.38
N MET A 118 -1.76 -32.51 19.57
CA MET A 118 -1.06 -31.25 19.83
C MET A 118 -1.96 -30.05 19.50
N THR A 119 -2.02 -29.07 20.40
CA THR A 119 -2.77 -27.81 20.18
C THR A 119 -1.88 -26.77 19.52
N CYS A 120 -2.40 -26.08 18.50
CA CYS A 120 -1.72 -25.00 17.80
C CYS A 120 -2.63 -23.77 17.74
N ARG A 121 -2.05 -22.57 17.86
CA ARG A 121 -2.79 -21.30 17.87
C ARG A 121 -2.21 -20.32 16.88
N ALA A 122 -3.06 -19.50 16.29
CA ALA A 122 -2.68 -18.31 15.54
C ALA A 122 -3.69 -17.19 15.79
N ALA A 123 -3.25 -15.95 15.63
CA ALA A 123 -4.10 -14.78 15.75
C ALA A 123 -3.85 -13.80 14.60
N THR A 124 -4.87 -13.04 14.24
CA THR A 124 -4.82 -11.94 13.28
C THR A 124 -5.72 -10.80 13.76
N THR A 125 -5.44 -9.58 13.30
CA THR A 125 -6.27 -8.41 13.63
C THR A 125 -7.30 -8.15 12.54
N ILE A 126 -8.53 -7.89 12.96
CA ILE A 126 -9.61 -7.39 12.13
C ILE A 126 -9.77 -5.89 12.40
N LEU A 127 -9.65 -5.06 11.37
CA LEU A 127 -9.81 -3.60 11.44
C LEU A 127 -11.16 -3.16 10.87
N LEU A 128 -12.01 -2.60 11.72
CA LEU A 128 -13.29 -1.97 11.37
C LEU A 128 -13.14 -0.46 11.43
N ALA A 129 -12.56 0.21 10.44
CA ALA A 129 -12.47 1.66 10.48
C ALA A 129 -12.70 2.28 9.10
N PRO A 130 -13.57 3.30 8.97
CA PRO A 130 -13.64 4.05 7.72
C PRO A 130 -12.32 4.77 7.47
N LEU A 131 -11.99 4.97 6.19
CA LEU A 131 -10.86 5.83 5.84
C LEU A 131 -11.20 7.30 6.16
N PRO A 132 -10.26 8.06 6.77
CA PRO A 132 -10.33 9.50 6.94
C PRO A 132 -10.87 10.24 5.71
N ALA A 133 -11.97 10.99 5.90
CA ALA A 133 -12.49 11.88 4.88
C ALA A 133 -11.75 13.22 4.93
N HIS A 134 -11.24 13.68 3.79
CA HIS A 134 -10.54 14.96 3.67
C HIS A 134 -10.93 15.66 2.35
N PRO A 135 -11.00 17.00 2.32
CA PRO A 135 -11.33 17.74 1.10
C PRO A 135 -10.26 17.58 0.00
N HIS A 136 -8.98 17.58 0.38
CA HIS A 136 -7.87 17.42 -0.58
C HIS A 136 -7.23 16.03 -0.61
N TRP A 137 -7.17 15.29 0.50
CA TRP A 137 -6.41 14.05 0.59
C TRP A 137 -7.34 12.89 0.31
N GLN A 138 -7.38 12.45 -0.95
CA GLN A 138 -8.27 11.40 -1.39
C GLN A 138 -7.59 10.04 -1.22
N PRO A 139 -8.19 9.06 -0.51
CA PRO A 139 -7.66 7.70 -0.43
C PRO A 139 -7.82 6.97 -1.76
N VAL A 140 -6.73 6.42 -2.28
CA VAL A 140 -6.64 5.76 -3.59
C VAL A 140 -5.95 4.41 -3.45
N GLU A 141 -6.44 3.42 -4.19
CA GLU A 141 -5.74 2.18 -4.47
C GLU A 141 -5.03 2.31 -5.83
N LEU A 142 -3.73 2.08 -5.84
CA LEU A 142 -2.86 2.33 -6.99
C LEU A 142 -2.37 1.04 -7.65
N GLN A 143 -2.44 -0.11 -6.98
CA GLN A 143 -2.04 -1.40 -7.54
C GLN A 143 -3.06 -2.48 -7.20
N MET A 144 -3.79 -2.93 -8.21
CA MET A 144 -4.89 -3.86 -8.07
C MET A 144 -5.09 -4.66 -9.34
N HIS A 145 -5.20 -5.98 -9.18
CA HIS A 145 -5.42 -6.93 -10.25
C HIS A 145 -6.86 -7.42 -10.20
N ASN A 146 -7.34 -7.95 -11.32
CA ASN A 146 -8.73 -8.38 -11.44
C ASN A 146 -8.87 -9.55 -12.42
N SER A 147 -10.08 -10.12 -12.53
CA SER A 147 -10.32 -11.29 -13.37
C SER A 147 -10.51 -10.99 -14.87
N SER A 148 -10.41 -9.72 -15.29
CA SER A 148 -10.67 -9.29 -16.66
C SER A 148 -9.36 -9.04 -17.39
N HIS A 149 -8.89 -10.07 -18.13
CA HIS A 149 -7.67 -10.05 -18.93
C HIS A 149 -6.39 -9.80 -18.10
N ASP A 150 -6.35 -10.41 -16.92
CA ASP A 150 -5.29 -10.29 -15.94
C ASP A 150 -5.36 -11.50 -14.98
N ASP A 151 -4.45 -11.61 -14.03
CA ASP A 151 -4.32 -12.77 -13.13
C ASP A 151 -4.99 -12.59 -11.75
N GLY A 152 -5.74 -11.51 -11.56
CA GLY A 152 -6.61 -11.34 -10.40
C GLY A 152 -7.84 -12.26 -10.41
N HIS A 153 -8.43 -12.49 -9.24
CA HIS A 153 -9.54 -13.45 -9.11
C HIS A 153 -10.93 -12.84 -8.98
N TRP A 154 -11.07 -11.58 -8.58
CA TRP A 154 -12.38 -10.95 -8.46
C TRP A 154 -12.73 -10.17 -9.71
N SER A 155 -14.03 -10.14 -10.01
CA SER A 155 -14.53 -9.29 -11.07
C SER A 155 -14.25 -7.81 -10.74
N PRO A 156 -13.97 -6.97 -11.75
CA PRO A 156 -13.77 -5.54 -11.56
C PRO A 156 -14.87 -4.87 -10.71
N ALA A 157 -16.14 -5.22 -10.95
CA ALA A 157 -17.27 -4.69 -10.18
C ALA A 157 -17.24 -5.08 -8.68
N ALA A 158 -16.82 -6.30 -8.36
CA ALA A 158 -16.70 -6.75 -6.97
C ALA A 158 -15.59 -5.99 -6.24
N VAL A 159 -14.44 -5.77 -6.90
CA VAL A 159 -13.35 -4.95 -6.36
C VAL A 159 -13.81 -3.51 -6.11
N VAL A 160 -14.48 -2.88 -7.08
CA VAL A 160 -15.00 -1.52 -6.93
C VAL A 160 -15.98 -1.43 -5.75
N LYS A 161 -16.91 -2.38 -5.64
CA LYS A 161 -17.86 -2.44 -4.51
C LYS A 161 -17.13 -2.55 -3.16
N GLU A 162 -16.08 -3.34 -3.09
CA GLU A 162 -15.26 -3.51 -1.88
C GLU A 162 -14.58 -2.20 -1.47
N LEU A 163 -13.92 -1.51 -2.42
CA LEU A 163 -13.22 -0.26 -2.17
C LEU A 163 -14.16 0.89 -1.82
N VAL A 164 -15.34 0.95 -2.46
CA VAL A 164 -16.42 1.90 -2.08
C VAL A 164 -16.79 1.71 -0.62
N GLY A 165 -17.06 0.47 -0.19
CA GLY A 165 -17.44 0.18 1.20
C GLY A 165 -16.35 0.52 2.21
N ARG A 166 -15.07 0.50 1.81
CA ARG A 166 -13.93 0.89 2.65
C ARG A 166 -13.67 2.40 2.68
N GLY A 167 -14.30 3.17 1.80
CA GLY A 167 -14.17 4.61 1.75
C GLY A 167 -13.06 5.13 0.84
N TYR A 168 -12.55 4.30 -0.08
CA TYR A 168 -11.67 4.79 -1.15
C TYR A 168 -12.41 5.79 -2.05
N ARG A 169 -11.66 6.54 -2.85
CA ARG A 169 -12.16 7.58 -3.74
C ARG A 169 -11.72 7.38 -5.18
N ALA A 170 -10.61 6.68 -5.39
CA ALA A 170 -10.20 6.22 -6.70
C ALA A 170 -9.53 4.84 -6.64
N LEU A 171 -9.48 4.21 -7.81
CA LEU A 171 -8.80 2.95 -8.06
C LEU A 171 -8.07 3.03 -9.41
N TYR A 172 -6.82 2.59 -9.46
CA TYR A 172 -6.23 2.07 -10.69
C TYR A 172 -6.25 0.56 -10.69
N PHE A 173 -6.83 -0.03 -11.74
CA PHE A 173 -6.49 -1.41 -12.07
C PHE A 173 -5.19 -1.42 -12.86
N THR A 174 -4.24 -2.28 -12.48
CA THR A 174 -2.89 -2.32 -13.03
C THR A 174 -2.56 -3.70 -13.59
N PRO A 175 -3.29 -4.17 -14.61
CA PRO A 175 -3.07 -5.50 -15.14
C PRO A 175 -1.67 -5.67 -15.75
N HIS A 176 -1.21 -6.92 -15.83
CA HIS A 176 0.04 -7.25 -16.49
C HIS A 176 -0.04 -7.01 -18.00
N ALA A 177 0.99 -6.38 -18.55
CA ALA A 177 1.00 -5.93 -19.95
C ALA A 177 0.83 -7.02 -21.01
N ASP A 178 1.30 -8.23 -20.74
CA ASP A 178 1.14 -9.39 -21.61
C ASP A 178 -0.28 -10.00 -21.53
N LEU A 179 -0.93 -9.93 -20.37
CA LEU A 179 -2.29 -10.46 -20.18
C LEU A 179 -3.37 -9.55 -20.77
N ILE A 180 -3.17 -8.23 -20.64
CA ILE A 180 -4.11 -7.21 -21.17
C ILE A 180 -3.87 -6.90 -22.65
N ALA A 181 -2.88 -7.53 -23.28
CA ALA A 181 -2.52 -7.32 -24.68
C ALA A 181 -3.69 -7.61 -25.62
N GLY A 182 -4.09 -6.62 -26.41
CA GLY A 182 -5.23 -6.70 -27.34
C GLY A 182 -6.59 -6.33 -26.73
N PHE A 183 -6.67 -6.11 -25.41
CA PHE A 183 -7.93 -5.80 -24.70
C PHE A 183 -7.94 -4.40 -24.05
N TRP A 184 -6.90 -3.60 -24.27
CA TRP A 184 -6.71 -2.31 -23.58
C TRP A 184 -7.87 -1.32 -23.78
N GLU A 185 -8.38 -1.17 -25.01
CA GLU A 185 -9.47 -0.21 -25.29
C GLU A 185 -10.78 -0.63 -24.61
N GLU A 186 -11.12 -1.92 -24.70
CA GLU A 186 -12.27 -2.51 -24.00
C GLU A 186 -12.14 -2.32 -22.49
N PHE A 187 -10.97 -2.62 -21.93
CA PHE A 187 -10.69 -2.49 -20.51
C PHE A 187 -10.73 -1.05 -20.01
N ALA A 188 -10.22 -0.09 -20.79
CA ALA A 188 -10.33 1.33 -20.50
C ALA A 188 -11.80 1.79 -20.50
N GLY A 189 -12.61 1.27 -21.43
CA GLY A 189 -14.06 1.45 -21.44
C GLY A 189 -14.73 0.91 -20.18
N LEU A 190 -14.39 -0.32 -19.77
CA LEU A 190 -14.88 -0.95 -18.55
C LEU A 190 -14.55 -0.12 -17.29
N CYS A 191 -13.32 0.40 -17.17
CA CYS A 191 -12.93 1.27 -16.06
C CYS A 191 -13.79 2.54 -16.01
N ARG A 192 -14.06 3.15 -17.17
CA ARG A 192 -14.94 4.32 -17.25
C ARG A 192 -16.37 3.97 -16.84
N ASP A 193 -16.91 2.84 -17.28
CA ASP A 193 -18.28 2.44 -17.00
C ASP A 193 -18.49 2.01 -15.53
N LEU A 194 -17.45 1.49 -14.88
CA LEU A 194 -17.45 1.19 -13.44
C LEU A 194 -17.21 2.43 -12.56
N SER A 195 -16.82 3.56 -13.15
CA SER A 195 -16.65 4.81 -12.41
C SER A 195 -18.01 5.37 -12.00
N GLY A 196 -18.10 5.85 -10.76
CA GLY A 196 -19.33 6.37 -10.19
C GLY A 196 -19.09 6.88 -8.78
N THR A 197 -19.33 6.03 -7.77
CA THR A 197 -19.06 6.39 -6.37
C THR A 197 -17.56 6.58 -6.10
N ILE A 198 -16.70 5.84 -6.80
CA ILE A 198 -15.27 6.09 -6.90
C ILE A 198 -14.89 6.26 -8.36
N ALA A 199 -13.79 6.95 -8.62
CA ALA A 199 -13.22 7.02 -9.96
C ALA A 199 -12.35 5.78 -10.24
N VAL A 200 -12.53 5.14 -11.39
CA VAL A 200 -11.82 3.92 -11.76
C VAL A 200 -11.05 4.17 -13.05
N PHE A 201 -9.75 3.90 -13.04
CA PHE A 201 -8.86 4.20 -14.15
C PHE A 201 -8.02 2.99 -14.56
N PRO A 202 -7.71 2.85 -15.86
CA PRO A 202 -6.71 1.88 -16.31
C PRO A 202 -5.30 2.40 -16.00
N GLY A 203 -4.51 1.57 -15.35
CA GLY A 203 -3.05 1.64 -15.26
C GLY A 203 -2.43 0.40 -15.90
N LEU A 204 -1.14 0.21 -15.72
CA LEU A 204 -0.43 -0.95 -16.27
C LEU A 204 0.67 -1.38 -15.31
N GLU A 205 0.76 -2.66 -14.99
CA GLU A 205 1.97 -3.23 -14.40
C GLU A 205 2.85 -3.82 -15.51
N LEU A 206 4.09 -3.33 -15.58
CA LEU A 206 5.05 -3.72 -16.59
C LEU A 206 6.32 -4.28 -15.93
N ALA A 207 6.58 -5.56 -16.17
CA ALA A 207 7.84 -6.17 -15.78
C ALA A 207 8.99 -5.64 -16.65
N THR A 208 10.10 -5.34 -15.99
CA THR A 208 11.36 -4.96 -16.65
C THR A 208 12.06 -6.17 -17.26
N ARG A 209 13.09 -5.91 -18.06
CA ARG A 209 13.89 -6.93 -18.76
C ARG A 209 14.20 -8.15 -17.88
N ASN A 210 13.88 -9.34 -18.38
CA ASN A 210 14.05 -10.62 -17.68
C ASN A 210 13.29 -10.71 -16.36
N SER A 211 12.20 -9.94 -16.24
CA SER A 211 11.39 -9.78 -15.03
C SER A 211 12.20 -9.35 -13.81
N ALA A 212 13.27 -8.55 -13.96
CA ALA A 212 14.13 -8.15 -12.84
C ALA A 212 13.44 -7.27 -11.78
N GLY A 213 12.23 -6.80 -12.04
CA GLY A 213 11.39 -6.01 -11.15
C GLY A 213 10.25 -5.35 -11.95
N HIS A 214 9.27 -4.74 -11.28
CA HIS A 214 8.05 -4.23 -11.93
C HIS A 214 7.89 -2.71 -11.80
N LEU A 215 7.23 -2.11 -12.78
CA LEU A 215 6.89 -0.70 -12.83
C LEU A 215 5.38 -0.54 -13.03
N LEU A 216 4.75 0.30 -12.20
CA LEU A 216 3.36 0.73 -12.42
C LEU A 216 3.34 1.99 -13.24
N ILE A 217 2.55 2.00 -14.31
CA ILE A 217 2.45 3.11 -15.24
C ILE A 217 1.01 3.64 -15.24
N TYR A 218 0.89 4.93 -14.96
CA TYR A 218 -0.36 5.67 -14.95
C TYR A 218 -0.35 6.72 -16.07
N GLY A 219 -1.51 7.14 -16.56
CA GLY A 219 -1.57 8.12 -17.65
C GLY A 219 -1.44 7.55 -19.06
N LEU A 220 -1.44 6.22 -19.24
CA LEU A 220 -1.40 5.64 -20.58
C LEU A 220 -2.71 5.85 -21.34
N THR A 221 -2.59 6.17 -22.63
CA THR A 221 -3.71 6.24 -23.57
C THR A 221 -3.82 4.98 -24.43
N ALA A 222 -2.70 4.29 -24.67
CA ALA A 222 -2.63 3.07 -25.46
C ALA A 222 -1.54 2.12 -24.93
N LEU A 223 -1.74 0.82 -25.17
CA LEU A 223 -0.81 -0.25 -24.80
C LEU A 223 0.32 -0.47 -25.82
N GLU A 224 0.19 0.04 -27.04
CA GLU A 224 1.14 -0.26 -28.12
C GLU A 224 2.60 0.05 -27.74
N GLY A 225 3.46 -0.96 -27.92
CA GLY A 225 4.87 -0.90 -27.60
C GLY A 225 5.23 -1.12 -26.12
N TRP A 226 4.29 -1.28 -25.20
CA TRP A 226 4.57 -1.58 -23.79
C TRP A 226 4.66 -3.09 -23.54
N GLN A 227 5.71 -3.72 -24.09
CA GLN A 227 5.87 -5.18 -23.99
C GLN A 227 6.49 -5.61 -22.66
N ASN A 228 5.89 -6.63 -22.05
CA ASN A 228 6.32 -7.18 -20.77
C ASN A 228 7.72 -7.79 -20.86
N ALA A 229 8.50 -7.65 -19.77
CA ALA A 229 9.83 -8.23 -19.58
C ALA A 229 10.88 -7.94 -20.68
N ARG A 230 10.70 -6.90 -21.50
CA ARG A 230 11.59 -6.59 -22.64
C ARG A 230 12.66 -5.56 -22.31
N ASN A 231 12.27 -4.42 -21.77
CA ASN A 231 13.14 -3.24 -21.66
C ASN A 231 13.68 -3.04 -20.24
N PRO A 232 14.91 -2.53 -20.07
CA PRO A 232 15.42 -2.12 -18.76
C PRO A 232 14.53 -1.04 -18.12
N GLY A 233 14.51 -0.98 -16.78
CA GLY A 233 13.68 -0.04 -16.04
C GLY A 233 13.85 1.43 -16.46
N GLN A 234 15.10 1.90 -16.60
CA GLN A 234 15.36 3.29 -17.01
C GLN A 234 14.78 3.63 -18.39
N VAL A 235 14.84 2.70 -19.34
CA VAL A 235 14.31 2.90 -20.71
C VAL A 235 12.79 3.06 -20.67
N ILE A 236 12.11 2.27 -19.82
CA ILE A 236 10.66 2.38 -19.61
C ILE A 236 10.33 3.75 -18.99
N ILE A 237 11.03 4.13 -17.92
CA ILE A 237 10.83 5.41 -17.23
C ILE A 237 11.01 6.59 -18.19
N ASP A 238 12.10 6.60 -18.96
CA ASP A 238 12.39 7.66 -19.93
C ASP A 238 11.33 7.76 -21.03
N ARG A 239 10.71 6.64 -21.40
CA ARG A 239 9.63 6.61 -22.38
C ARG A 239 8.33 7.16 -21.80
N VAL A 240 7.97 6.76 -20.58
CA VAL A 240 6.78 7.32 -19.88
C VAL A 240 6.92 8.83 -19.75
N ASN A 241 8.11 9.29 -19.41
CA ASN A 241 8.44 10.71 -19.25
C ASN A 241 8.34 11.54 -20.54
N ARG A 242 8.43 10.89 -21.71
CA ARG A 242 8.29 11.50 -23.05
C ARG A 242 6.88 11.45 -23.61
N LEU A 243 5.92 10.82 -22.92
CA LEU A 243 4.53 10.80 -23.39
C LEU A 243 3.94 12.21 -23.48
N PRO A 244 3.13 12.50 -24.52
CA PRO A 244 2.51 13.81 -24.69
C PRO A 244 1.60 14.16 -23.51
N GLY A 245 1.54 15.45 -23.17
CA GLY A 245 0.75 15.96 -22.04
C GLY A 245 1.46 15.92 -20.69
N HIS A 246 2.59 15.22 -20.57
CA HIS A 246 3.45 15.20 -19.37
C HIS A 246 2.73 14.96 -18.04
N THR A 247 1.62 14.22 -18.03
CA THR A 247 0.91 13.82 -16.79
C THR A 247 1.15 12.38 -16.40
N ALA A 248 1.57 11.52 -17.34
CA ALA A 248 1.89 10.14 -17.06
C ALA A 248 2.94 10.02 -15.96
N SER A 249 2.78 9.03 -15.09
CA SER A 249 3.68 8.81 -13.96
C SER A 249 4.07 7.33 -13.90
N VAL A 250 5.29 7.09 -13.42
CA VAL A 250 5.84 5.75 -13.26
C VAL A 250 6.26 5.54 -11.82
N THR A 251 5.90 4.39 -11.27
CA THR A 251 6.24 3.96 -9.91
C THR A 251 7.05 2.69 -9.97
N VAL A 252 8.08 2.59 -9.14
CA VAL A 252 8.73 1.31 -8.90
C VAL A 252 7.89 0.52 -7.90
N SER A 253 7.33 -0.59 -8.38
CA SER A 253 6.40 -1.43 -7.63
C SER A 253 7.14 -2.42 -6.75
N HIS A 254 6.55 -2.71 -5.59
CA HIS A 254 6.99 -3.71 -4.60
C HIS A 254 8.49 -4.03 -4.68
N PRO A 255 9.37 -3.03 -4.49
CA PRO A 255 10.80 -3.17 -4.74
C PRO A 255 11.51 -4.22 -3.88
N PHE A 256 10.83 -4.73 -2.85
CA PHE A 256 11.28 -5.81 -1.94
C PHE A 256 10.54 -7.13 -2.16
N GLY A 257 9.60 -7.18 -3.10
CA GLY A 257 8.90 -8.37 -3.58
C GLY A 257 9.84 -9.30 -4.36
N ARG A 258 9.31 -10.37 -4.96
CA ARG A 258 10.13 -11.31 -5.76
C ARG A 258 9.78 -11.22 -7.25
N PRO A 259 10.81 -11.19 -8.14
CA PRO A 259 12.21 -10.97 -7.80
C PRO A 259 12.42 -9.53 -7.33
N PRO A 260 13.25 -9.31 -6.30
CA PRO A 260 13.46 -7.97 -5.79
C PRO A 260 14.14 -7.15 -6.86
N TRP A 261 13.75 -5.89 -6.99
CA TRP A 261 14.46 -4.99 -7.87
C TRP A 261 15.91 -4.88 -7.41
N PRO A 262 16.91 -5.12 -8.26
CA PRO A 262 18.32 -5.11 -7.89
C PRO A 262 18.84 -3.68 -7.79
N TRP A 263 18.31 -2.91 -6.84
CA TRP A 263 18.55 -1.46 -6.70
C TRP A 263 20.03 -1.06 -6.59
N GLU A 264 20.86 -1.96 -6.08
CA GLU A 264 22.29 -1.71 -5.86
C GLU A 264 23.07 -1.85 -7.18
N ASP A 265 22.61 -2.72 -8.07
CA ASP A 265 23.26 -3.00 -9.35
C ASP A 265 22.64 -2.19 -10.50
N GLU A 266 21.32 -1.94 -10.45
CA GLU A 266 20.56 -1.20 -11.48
C GLU A 266 19.71 -0.07 -10.87
N PRO A 267 20.34 1.00 -10.35
CA PRO A 267 19.61 2.16 -9.86
C PRO A 267 18.96 2.94 -11.03
N VAL A 268 17.69 3.31 -10.87
CA VAL A 268 16.96 4.13 -11.83
C VAL A 268 16.73 5.56 -11.30
N VAL A 269 16.47 6.51 -12.19
CA VAL A 269 16.19 7.92 -11.87
C VAL A 269 14.95 8.41 -12.58
N ASP A 270 14.44 9.57 -12.14
CA ASP A 270 13.35 10.30 -12.80
C ASP A 270 12.01 9.53 -12.85
N TYR A 271 11.84 8.56 -11.93
CA TYR A 271 10.54 7.99 -11.60
C TYR A 271 9.77 8.91 -10.63
N SER A 272 8.44 8.74 -10.58
CA SER A 272 7.55 9.59 -9.77
C SER A 272 7.00 8.92 -8.53
N GLY A 273 7.28 7.63 -8.30
CA GLY A 273 6.81 6.91 -7.13
C GLY A 273 7.66 5.71 -6.75
N LEU A 274 7.69 5.41 -5.45
CA LEU A 274 8.22 4.17 -4.89
C LEU A 274 7.16 3.57 -3.97
N GLU A 275 6.81 2.32 -4.19
CA GLU A 275 5.97 1.61 -3.22
C GLU A 275 6.76 1.27 -1.97
N VAL A 276 6.35 1.86 -0.85
CA VAL A 276 6.96 1.65 0.47
C VAL A 276 6.17 0.68 1.34
N PHE A 277 4.88 0.52 1.02
CA PHE A 277 3.97 -0.47 1.61
C PHE A 277 3.27 -1.20 0.45
N SER A 278 3.60 -2.47 0.24
CA SER A 278 3.09 -3.20 -0.92
C SER A 278 2.90 -4.68 -0.70
N GLY A 279 1.87 -5.26 -1.34
CA GLY A 279 1.66 -6.70 -1.37
C GLY A 279 1.61 -7.35 0.01
N LEU A 280 2.29 -8.49 0.16
CA LEU A 280 2.49 -9.14 1.45
C LEU A 280 3.76 -8.62 2.11
N GLN A 281 3.66 -7.49 2.82
CA GLN A 281 4.76 -6.92 3.62
C GLN A 281 4.53 -7.16 5.11
N TRP A 282 5.61 -7.49 5.84
CA TRP A 282 5.57 -7.75 7.30
C TRP A 282 6.37 -6.75 8.13
N TYR A 283 7.27 -5.98 7.50
CA TYR A 283 8.16 -5.06 8.19
C TYR A 283 7.87 -3.64 7.75
N PHE A 284 7.45 -2.80 8.70
CA PHE A 284 7.01 -1.43 8.46
C PHE A 284 7.73 -0.41 9.33
N ASP A 285 8.51 -0.87 10.32
CA ASP A 285 9.22 -0.02 11.25
C ASP A 285 10.28 0.84 10.55
N LEU A 286 10.76 1.87 11.25
CA LEU A 286 11.72 2.84 10.70
C LEU A 286 13.02 2.18 10.23
N GLU A 287 13.41 1.07 10.84
CA GLU A 287 14.63 0.32 10.53
C GLU A 287 14.39 -0.84 9.55
N SER A 288 13.15 -1.02 9.09
CA SER A 288 12.82 -2.00 8.08
C SER A 288 13.48 -1.64 6.75
N ARG A 289 13.80 -2.67 5.95
CA ARG A 289 14.42 -2.51 4.63
C ARG A 289 13.63 -1.55 3.70
N PRO A 290 12.28 -1.57 3.67
CA PRO A 290 11.51 -0.59 2.93
C PRO A 290 11.81 0.87 3.27
N LEU A 291 11.83 1.19 4.56
CA LEU A 291 12.09 2.54 5.02
C LEU A 291 13.56 2.92 4.86
N GLN A 292 14.50 1.97 5.01
CA GLN A 292 15.91 2.21 4.72
C GLN A 292 16.16 2.56 3.25
N LEU A 293 15.56 1.82 2.31
CA LEU A 293 15.66 2.13 0.88
C LEU A 293 15.03 3.48 0.58
N TRP A 294 13.82 3.77 1.10
CA TRP A 294 13.17 5.06 0.93
C TRP A 294 14.09 6.21 1.35
N ARG A 295 14.69 6.13 2.55
CA ARG A 295 15.65 7.12 3.06
C ARG A 295 16.84 7.30 2.09
N ARG A 296 17.41 6.20 1.62
CA ARG A 296 18.54 6.19 0.67
C ARG A 296 18.15 6.83 -0.67
N GLU A 297 16.97 6.49 -1.19
CA GLU A 297 16.48 6.93 -2.49
C GLU A 297 16.15 8.42 -2.52
N VAL A 298 15.42 8.92 -1.51
CA VAL A 298 15.13 10.36 -1.41
C VAL A 298 16.42 11.17 -1.34
N ALA A 299 17.41 10.71 -0.56
CA ALA A 299 18.70 11.37 -0.47
C ALA A 299 19.43 11.39 -1.81
N ARG A 300 19.54 10.24 -2.47
CA ARG A 300 20.20 10.08 -3.78
C ARG A 300 19.57 10.96 -4.86
N LEU A 301 18.25 11.10 -4.85
CA LEU A 301 17.50 11.84 -5.87
C LEU A 301 17.33 13.34 -5.54
N SER A 302 17.56 13.76 -4.30
CA SER A 302 17.30 15.13 -3.84
C SER A 302 17.96 16.23 -4.69
N GLY A 303 19.18 16.02 -5.18
CA GLY A 303 19.88 16.96 -6.06
C GLY A 303 19.28 17.06 -7.47
N ARG A 304 18.51 16.07 -7.92
CA ARG A 304 17.90 16.02 -9.26
C ARG A 304 16.52 16.66 -9.32
N VAL A 305 15.78 16.66 -8.22
CA VAL A 305 14.38 17.15 -8.16
C VAL A 305 14.23 18.54 -8.78
N PHE A 306 15.16 19.47 -8.51
CA PHE A 306 15.10 20.82 -9.04
C PHE A 306 15.57 20.96 -10.50
N LEU A 307 16.23 19.94 -11.04
CA LEU A 307 16.69 19.89 -12.43
C LEU A 307 15.63 19.26 -13.33
N THR A 308 14.98 18.19 -12.85
CA THR A 308 14.13 17.34 -13.69
C THR A 308 12.64 17.50 -13.38
N GLY A 309 12.28 18.00 -12.19
CA GLY A 309 10.89 18.14 -11.75
C GLY A 309 10.22 16.82 -11.38
N TYR A 310 10.95 15.69 -11.42
CA TYR A 310 10.46 14.40 -10.93
C TYR A 310 10.71 14.30 -9.43
N LEU A 311 9.63 14.16 -8.67
CA LEU A 311 9.67 14.12 -7.22
C LEU A 311 9.47 12.66 -6.76
N PRO A 312 10.43 12.04 -6.06
CA PRO A 312 10.23 10.71 -5.51
C PRO A 312 9.10 10.77 -4.48
N SER A 313 8.09 9.93 -4.65
CA SER A 313 6.88 9.95 -3.82
C SER A 313 6.65 8.63 -3.12
N ALA A 314 6.28 8.66 -1.84
CA ALA A 314 5.89 7.47 -1.09
C ALA A 314 4.50 7.01 -1.56
N ARG A 315 4.41 5.76 -2.00
CA ARG A 315 3.15 5.14 -2.43
C ARG A 315 2.93 3.82 -1.71
N ALA A 316 1.68 3.43 -1.68
CA ALA A 316 1.23 2.14 -1.22
C ALA A 316 0.25 1.54 -2.22
N GLY A 317 0.35 0.24 -2.43
CA GLY A 317 -0.47 -0.50 -3.37
C GLY A 317 -0.67 -1.92 -2.86
N SER A 318 -1.88 -2.45 -2.97
CA SER A 318 -2.16 -3.76 -2.39
C SER A 318 -1.51 -4.92 -3.12
N ASP A 319 -1.13 -4.73 -4.39
CA ASP A 319 -0.70 -5.80 -5.29
C ASP A 319 -1.68 -6.99 -5.24
N TRP A 320 -2.98 -6.66 -5.17
CA TRP A 320 -3.97 -7.65 -4.80
C TRP A 320 -4.45 -8.41 -6.02
N HIS A 321 -4.21 -9.72 -5.99
CA HIS A 321 -4.58 -10.69 -7.03
C HIS A 321 -5.64 -11.68 -6.53
N GLN A 322 -5.78 -11.77 -5.22
CA GLN A 322 -6.07 -13.03 -4.57
C GLN A 322 -7.57 -13.25 -4.34
N VAL A 323 -7.95 -14.48 -4.00
CA VAL A 323 -9.27 -14.74 -3.36
C VAL A 323 -9.27 -14.25 -1.89
N LEU A 324 -8.13 -13.74 -1.41
CA LEU A 324 -7.89 -13.30 -0.02
C LEU A 324 -8.72 -12.04 0.29
N PRO A 325 -9.11 -11.82 1.56
CA PRO A 325 -9.72 -10.56 1.93
C PRO A 325 -8.66 -9.47 1.77
N TYR A 326 -9.06 -8.41 1.09
CA TYR A 326 -8.19 -7.34 0.65
C TYR A 326 -7.40 -6.72 1.82
N GLN A 327 -6.08 -6.81 1.74
CA GLN A 327 -5.14 -6.11 2.62
C GLN A 327 -5.02 -4.68 2.08
N GLY A 328 -5.85 -3.79 2.61
CA GLY A 328 -5.95 -2.43 2.08
C GLY A 328 -4.89 -1.52 2.65
N TYR A 329 -3.73 -1.43 1.98
CA TYR A 329 -2.88 -0.25 2.11
C TYR A 329 -3.53 0.93 1.40
N VAL A 330 -3.16 2.16 1.76
CA VAL A 330 -3.80 3.36 1.23
C VAL A 330 -2.74 4.34 0.78
N THR A 331 -2.83 4.80 -0.47
CA THR A 331 -2.18 6.04 -0.87
C THR A 331 -3.18 7.18 -0.80
N TYR A 332 -2.92 8.18 0.02
CA TYR A 332 -3.64 9.45 -0.06
C TYR A 332 -2.99 10.33 -1.10
N VAL A 333 -3.78 10.87 -2.03
CA VAL A 333 -3.31 11.81 -3.06
C VAL A 333 -3.93 13.18 -2.83
N TYR A 334 -3.10 14.25 -2.85
CA TYR A 334 -3.58 15.63 -2.71
C TYR A 334 -4.16 16.12 -4.05
N LEU A 335 -5.46 16.40 -4.05
CA LEU A 335 -6.25 16.82 -5.21
C LEU A 335 -7.03 18.11 -4.92
N PRO A 336 -7.46 18.85 -5.96
CA PRO A 336 -8.36 19.98 -5.79
C PRO A 336 -9.68 19.58 -5.13
N ASP A 337 -10.29 20.48 -4.34
CA ASP A 337 -11.55 20.22 -3.64
C ASP A 337 -12.71 19.83 -4.57
N SER A 338 -12.70 20.35 -5.80
CA SER A 338 -13.71 20.08 -6.82
C SER A 338 -13.47 18.79 -7.60
N TRP A 339 -12.37 18.06 -7.34
CA TRP A 339 -11.93 16.92 -8.16
C TRP A 339 -13.03 15.87 -8.35
N ALA A 340 -13.76 15.51 -7.29
CA ALA A 340 -14.83 14.50 -7.36
C ALA A 340 -16.00 14.91 -8.29
N GLY A 341 -16.18 16.19 -8.58
CA GLY A 341 -17.22 16.70 -9.48
C GLY A 341 -16.79 16.86 -10.94
N LEU A 342 -15.53 16.59 -11.26
CA LEU A 342 -15.00 16.74 -12.62
C LEU A 342 -15.41 15.57 -13.54
N PRO A 343 -15.43 15.76 -14.88
CA PRO A 343 -15.53 14.68 -15.85
C PRO A 343 -14.42 13.63 -15.68
N TRP A 344 -14.69 12.37 -16.04
CA TRP A 344 -13.77 11.24 -15.85
C TRP A 344 -12.35 11.50 -16.38
N GLN A 345 -12.21 12.09 -17.58
CA GLN A 345 -10.90 12.42 -18.16
C GLN A 345 -10.15 13.48 -17.35
N GLU A 346 -10.85 14.48 -16.81
CA GLU A 346 -10.25 15.53 -15.98
C GLU A 346 -9.88 14.97 -14.60
N GLN A 347 -10.72 14.12 -14.02
CA GLN A 347 -10.38 13.40 -12.78
C GLN A 347 -9.08 12.60 -12.95
N LYS A 348 -8.99 11.83 -14.04
CA LYS A 348 -7.81 11.06 -14.40
C LYS A 348 -6.59 11.97 -14.57
N TYR A 349 -6.73 13.06 -15.32
CA TYR A 349 -5.65 14.03 -15.55
C TYR A 349 -5.07 14.60 -14.25
N PHE A 350 -5.93 15.07 -13.33
CA PHE A 350 -5.46 15.64 -12.06
C PHE A 350 -4.82 14.58 -11.16
N LEU A 351 -5.36 13.36 -11.15
CA LEU A 351 -4.79 12.25 -10.39
C LEU A 351 -3.43 11.83 -10.93
N ASP A 352 -3.31 11.60 -12.24
CA ASP A 352 -2.05 11.30 -12.92
C ASP A 352 -0.99 12.39 -12.66
N LEU A 353 -1.37 13.66 -12.77
CA LEU A 353 -0.48 14.80 -12.51
C LEU A 353 -0.05 14.89 -11.04
N ALA A 354 -0.96 14.66 -10.09
CA ALA A 354 -0.64 14.67 -8.66
C ALA A 354 0.34 13.53 -8.31
N LEU A 355 0.13 12.35 -8.89
CA LEU A 355 1.06 11.23 -8.77
C LEU A 355 2.43 11.58 -9.36
N ARG A 356 2.48 12.17 -10.57
CA ARG A 356 3.74 12.61 -11.20
C ARG A 356 4.53 13.60 -10.34
N ARG A 357 3.81 14.52 -9.69
CA ARG A 357 4.38 15.54 -8.78
C ARG A 357 4.65 15.01 -7.37
N GLY A 358 4.29 13.78 -7.07
CA GLY A 358 4.54 13.15 -5.78
C GLY A 358 3.71 13.70 -4.63
N TYR A 359 2.52 14.20 -4.92
CA TYR A 359 1.57 14.69 -3.91
C TYR A 359 0.88 13.55 -3.15
N THR A 360 1.68 12.75 -2.43
CA THR A 360 1.22 11.50 -1.85
C THR A 360 1.61 11.33 -0.38
N VAL A 361 0.80 10.53 0.31
CA VAL A 361 1.08 9.95 1.62
C VAL A 361 0.72 8.47 1.56
N ALA A 362 1.65 7.61 1.95
CA ALA A 362 1.42 6.17 2.07
C ALA A 362 1.01 5.82 3.50
N SER A 363 0.01 4.95 3.65
CA SER A 363 -0.49 4.49 4.94
C SER A 363 -0.72 2.99 4.93
N ARG A 364 -0.25 2.31 5.97
CA ARG A 364 -0.37 0.86 6.09
C ARG A 364 -1.80 0.44 6.42
N ARG A 365 -2.40 1.05 7.43
CA ARG A 365 -3.75 0.71 7.87
C ARG A 365 -4.77 1.74 7.47
N GLY A 366 -4.38 2.90 6.96
CA GLY A 366 -5.28 3.90 6.39
C GLY A 366 -5.43 5.18 7.22
N GLY A 367 -4.69 5.35 8.31
CA GLY A 367 -4.55 6.62 9.00
C GLY A 367 -3.93 7.68 8.07
N LEU A 368 -4.32 8.94 8.27
CA LEU A 368 -3.83 10.07 7.50
C LEU A 368 -2.96 10.97 8.39
N ALA A 369 -1.67 11.05 8.07
CA ALA A 369 -0.74 12.01 8.64
C ALA A 369 -0.11 12.83 7.53
N TYR A 370 -0.05 14.14 7.70
CA TYR A 370 0.66 14.99 6.74
C TYR A 370 1.19 16.24 7.42
N PHE A 371 2.08 16.95 6.74
CA PHE A 371 2.57 18.24 7.19
C PHE A 371 2.47 19.27 6.06
N LEU A 372 2.38 20.55 6.40
CA LEU A 372 2.45 21.65 5.46
C LEU A 372 3.64 22.53 5.84
N ILE A 373 4.49 22.89 4.87
CA ILE A 373 5.53 23.92 5.06
C ILE A 373 5.05 25.20 4.41
N ASN A 374 4.80 26.24 5.20
CA ASN A 374 4.25 27.52 4.72
C ASN A 374 3.00 27.31 3.83
N GLY A 375 2.14 26.36 4.22
CA GLY A 375 0.93 25.98 3.49
C GLY A 375 1.13 25.01 2.32
N GLN A 376 2.36 24.64 1.97
CA GLN A 376 2.64 23.74 0.86
C GLN A 376 2.65 22.26 1.31
N PRO A 377 1.94 21.35 0.61
CA PRO A 377 1.85 19.94 0.99
C PRO A 377 3.09 19.11 0.59
N PRO A 378 3.21 17.86 1.08
CA PRO A 378 4.14 16.85 0.59
C PRO A 378 4.13 16.75 -0.95
N GLY A 379 5.30 16.50 -1.56
CA GLY A 379 5.47 16.47 -3.01
C GLY A 379 5.68 17.83 -3.66
N THR A 380 5.87 18.90 -2.87
CA THR A 380 6.17 20.23 -3.40
C THR A 380 7.66 20.55 -3.38
N SER A 381 8.05 21.50 -4.22
CA SER A 381 9.36 22.17 -4.19
C SER A 381 9.15 23.63 -3.81
N VAL A 382 9.82 24.09 -2.77
CA VAL A 382 9.67 25.43 -2.21
C VAL A 382 11.02 26.16 -2.28
N THR A 383 10.99 27.44 -2.65
CA THR A 383 12.18 28.30 -2.70
C THR A 383 12.05 29.39 -1.65
N LEU A 384 13.00 29.47 -0.72
CA LEU A 384 12.98 30.45 0.37
C LEU A 384 14.36 31.07 0.59
N PRO A 385 14.45 32.33 1.04
CA PRO A 385 15.72 32.90 1.47
C PRO A 385 16.33 32.08 2.63
N PRO A 386 17.67 31.93 2.68
CA PRO A 386 18.34 31.35 3.84
C PRO A 386 17.92 32.03 5.14
N GLY A 387 17.58 31.26 6.17
CA GLY A 387 17.15 31.78 7.47
C GLY A 387 15.69 32.26 7.54
N ALA A 388 14.93 32.23 6.44
CA ALA A 388 13.49 32.48 6.48
C ALA A 388 12.78 31.46 7.41
N ILE A 389 11.67 31.86 8.04
CA ILE A 389 10.93 30.95 8.92
C ILE A 389 10.16 29.93 8.09
N LEU A 390 10.38 28.66 8.40
CA LEU A 390 9.57 27.52 7.96
C LEU A 390 8.50 27.27 9.03
N GLU A 391 7.26 27.68 8.76
CA GLU A 391 6.11 27.25 9.55
C GLU A 391 5.69 25.85 9.09
N ILE A 392 5.93 24.85 9.93
CA ILE A 392 5.56 23.46 9.70
C ILE A 392 4.32 23.13 10.53
N LYS A 393 3.19 22.87 9.86
CA LYS A 393 1.93 22.45 10.49
C LYS A 393 1.74 20.96 10.28
N ILE A 394 1.57 20.19 11.35
CA ILE A 394 1.43 18.72 11.28
C ILE A 394 -0.01 18.33 11.64
N TYR A 395 -0.60 17.47 10.83
CA TYR A 395 -1.97 16.99 10.92
C TYR A 395 -1.99 15.48 11.07
N TRP A 396 -2.93 14.98 11.86
CA TRP A 396 -3.13 13.56 12.13
C TRP A 396 -4.62 13.25 12.16
N GLN A 397 -4.98 12.08 11.64
CA GLN A 397 -6.27 11.42 11.82
C GLN A 397 -6.06 9.91 11.76
N GLY A 398 -6.05 9.27 12.94
CA GLY A 398 -5.83 7.83 13.07
C GLY A 398 -7.07 7.01 12.75
N VAL A 399 -6.86 5.73 12.45
CA VAL A 399 -7.92 4.72 12.24
C VAL A 399 -7.87 3.58 13.25
N VAL A 400 -6.79 3.51 14.04
CA VAL A 400 -6.57 2.53 15.09
C VAL A 400 -6.27 3.27 16.39
N GLU A 401 -6.81 2.80 17.50
CA GLU A 401 -6.49 3.30 18.84
C GLU A 401 -5.10 2.83 19.30
N GLY A 402 -4.34 3.70 19.95
CA GLY A 402 -3.06 3.35 20.56
C GLY A 402 -2.08 4.52 20.59
N ASP A 403 -0.83 4.23 20.98
CA ASP A 403 0.22 5.22 21.13
C ASP A 403 0.98 5.39 19.82
N TYR A 404 1.02 6.63 19.33
CA TYR A 404 1.68 7.01 18.09
C TYR A 404 2.86 7.92 18.37
N GLN A 405 3.94 7.70 17.62
CA GLN A 405 5.11 8.57 17.58
C GLN A 405 5.24 9.18 16.18
N PHE A 406 5.41 10.50 16.14
CA PHE A 406 5.58 11.29 14.93
C PHE A 406 7.02 11.74 14.85
N LEU A 407 7.67 11.49 13.73
CA LEU A 407 9.08 11.76 13.51
C LEU A 407 9.22 12.58 12.23
N LEU A 408 9.65 13.84 12.37
CA LEU A 408 9.96 14.70 11.23
C LEU A 408 11.46 14.65 10.97
N PHE A 409 11.84 14.30 9.75
CA PHE A 409 13.22 14.18 9.31
C PHE A 409 13.61 15.31 8.38
N GLN A 410 14.89 15.67 8.40
CA GLN A 410 15.51 16.61 7.45
C GLN A 410 16.68 15.95 6.73
N GLY A 411 16.60 15.95 5.41
CA GLY A 411 17.61 15.42 4.50
C GLY A 411 18.89 16.24 4.37
N TYR A 412 19.95 15.58 3.89
CA TYR A 412 21.34 16.07 3.69
C TYR A 412 22.23 16.18 4.93
N LYS A 413 21.69 16.46 6.13
CA LYS A 413 22.50 16.55 7.37
C LYS A 413 22.16 15.52 8.45
N ASN A 414 20.91 15.06 8.54
CA ASN A 414 20.42 14.24 9.65
C ASN A 414 19.57 13.04 9.19
N MET A 415 20.01 12.30 8.16
CA MET A 415 19.23 11.19 7.59
C MET A 415 18.86 10.07 8.60
N GLY A 416 19.59 9.97 9.71
CA GLY A 416 19.35 8.99 10.77
C GLY A 416 18.69 9.55 12.04
N LYS A 417 18.45 10.86 12.13
CA LYS A 417 17.92 11.49 13.36
C LYS A 417 16.76 12.43 13.04
N ALA A 418 15.64 12.22 13.72
CA ALA A 418 14.50 13.13 13.64
C ALA A 418 14.91 14.52 14.17
N ILE A 419 14.54 15.57 13.44
CA ILE A 419 14.75 16.96 13.86
C ILE A 419 13.63 17.46 14.77
N TRP A 420 12.50 16.76 14.76
CA TRP A 420 11.37 16.99 15.66
C TRP A 420 10.65 15.66 15.89
N GLN A 421 10.13 15.49 17.11
CA GLN A 421 9.34 14.33 17.50
C GLN A 421 8.17 14.76 18.39
N ALA A 422 7.04 14.06 18.28
CA ALA A 422 5.93 14.17 19.22
C ALA A 422 5.24 12.83 19.38
N GLU A 423 4.44 12.72 20.43
CA GLU A 423 3.65 11.55 20.73
C GLU A 423 2.18 11.96 20.91
N THR A 424 1.28 11.07 20.53
CA THR A 424 -0.15 11.21 20.83
C THR A 424 -0.74 9.85 21.10
N ARG A 425 -1.89 9.84 21.79
CA ARG A 425 -2.66 8.63 22.02
C ARG A 425 -4.04 8.75 21.39
N GLY A 426 -4.43 7.71 20.68
CA GLY A 426 -5.77 7.46 20.17
C GLY A 426 -5.96 7.75 18.69
N ALA A 427 -7.15 7.42 18.18
CA ALA A 427 -7.53 7.62 16.78
C ALA A 427 -7.94 9.08 16.47
N GLY A 428 -7.80 9.99 17.43
CA GLY A 428 -8.24 11.38 17.35
C GLY A 428 -7.45 12.23 16.33
N GLY A 429 -8.16 13.13 15.67
CA GLY A 429 -7.62 13.97 14.62
C GLY A 429 -8.70 14.63 13.76
N GLY A 430 -8.48 15.86 13.29
CA GLY A 430 -9.50 16.63 12.57
C GLY A 430 -8.90 17.78 11.75
N ARG A 431 -9.71 18.75 11.33
CA ARG A 431 -9.30 19.84 10.42
C ARG A 431 -8.25 20.82 10.98
N ARG A 432 -7.83 20.68 12.25
CA ARG A 432 -6.85 21.57 12.90
C ARG A 432 -5.49 20.89 12.96
N PRO A 433 -4.39 21.64 12.81
CA PRO A 433 -3.07 21.06 13.00
C PRO A 433 -2.96 20.58 14.45
N ALA A 434 -2.48 19.35 14.61
CA ALA A 434 -2.17 18.79 15.91
C ALA A 434 -0.92 19.44 16.50
N TRP A 435 0.03 19.84 15.65
CA TRP A 435 1.25 20.54 16.06
C TRP A 435 1.66 21.65 15.09
N LYS A 436 2.39 22.63 15.60
CA LYS A 436 3.09 23.67 14.84
C LYS A 436 4.55 23.70 15.27
N VAL A 437 5.45 23.80 14.29
CA VAL A 437 6.90 23.85 14.50
C VAL A 437 7.44 24.97 13.62
N GLU A 438 8.32 25.79 14.18
CA GLU A 438 9.04 26.82 13.43
C GLU A 438 10.52 26.46 13.35
N LEU A 439 11.07 26.46 12.14
CA LEU A 439 12.49 26.19 11.88
C LEU A 439 13.06 27.26 10.98
N ALA A 440 14.36 27.52 11.07
CA ALA A 440 15.04 28.35 10.08
C ALA A 440 15.25 27.56 8.78
N ALA A 441 14.93 28.18 7.65
CA ALA A 441 15.15 27.60 6.33
C ALA A 441 16.65 27.36 6.12
N PRO A 442 17.06 26.16 5.68
CA PRO A 442 18.46 25.85 5.49
C PRO A 442 19.05 26.75 4.39
N GLY A 443 20.32 27.11 4.54
CA GLY A 443 21.08 27.84 3.52
C GLY A 443 21.50 26.99 2.31
N GLU A 444 21.04 25.74 2.24
CA GLU A 444 21.38 24.75 1.23
C GLU A 444 20.13 23.95 0.82
N THR A 445 20.23 23.21 -0.28
CA THR A 445 19.15 22.31 -0.69
C THR A 445 18.90 21.25 0.37
N SER A 446 17.65 21.07 0.77
CA SER A 446 17.25 20.09 1.79
C SER A 446 15.84 19.57 1.49
N TYR A 447 15.36 18.65 2.30
CA TYR A 447 14.02 18.11 2.17
C TYR A 447 13.50 17.61 3.52
N TYR A 448 12.18 17.61 3.68
CA TYR A 448 11.49 17.22 4.91
C TYR A 448 10.49 16.12 4.60
N TRP A 449 10.39 15.13 5.46
CA TRP A 449 9.37 14.08 5.38
C TRP A 449 9.00 13.63 6.79
N LEU A 450 7.77 13.15 6.93
CA LEU A 450 7.16 12.74 8.19
C LEU A 450 6.95 11.23 8.15
N TYR A 451 7.32 10.58 9.24
CA TYR A 451 6.96 9.19 9.50
C TYR A 451 6.21 9.09 10.81
N VAL A 452 5.15 8.32 10.80
CA VAL A 452 4.36 7.96 11.97
C VAL A 452 4.56 6.49 12.23
N SER A 453 4.92 6.15 13.47
CA SER A 453 4.97 4.78 13.97
C SER A 453 3.96 4.57 15.09
N GLY A 454 3.55 3.32 15.29
CA GLY A 454 2.60 2.92 16.31
C GLY A 454 1.70 1.81 15.78
N PRO A 455 0.41 1.80 16.15
CA PRO A 455 -0.57 0.87 15.59
C PRO A 455 -0.77 1.00 14.07
N ASP A 456 -0.46 2.16 13.49
CA ASP A 456 -0.41 2.37 12.04
C ASP A 456 0.96 2.97 11.66
N GLN A 457 1.38 2.76 10.42
CA GLN A 457 2.55 3.37 9.83
C GLN A 457 2.13 4.27 8.68
N VAL A 458 2.53 5.54 8.77
CA VAL A 458 2.24 6.55 7.73
C VAL A 458 3.54 7.23 7.32
N LEU A 459 3.75 7.35 6.01
CA LEU A 459 4.93 7.96 5.42
C LEU A 459 4.51 9.00 4.40
N THR A 460 4.97 10.24 4.57
CA THR A 460 4.72 11.30 3.60
C THR A 460 5.80 11.36 2.53
N SER A 461 5.42 11.78 1.32
CA SER A 461 6.40 12.24 0.34
C SER A 461 7.16 13.48 0.84
N PRO A 462 8.37 13.76 0.32
CA PRO A 462 9.15 14.87 0.83
C PRO A 462 8.62 16.22 0.33
N VAL A 463 8.80 17.28 1.13
CA VAL A 463 8.82 18.66 0.64
C VAL A 463 10.26 19.06 0.43
N PHE A 464 10.62 19.43 -0.79
CA PHE A 464 11.98 19.83 -1.16
C PHE A 464 12.15 21.34 -1.02
N LEU A 465 13.27 21.76 -0.43
CA LEU A 465 13.64 23.15 -0.26
C LEU A 465 14.91 23.47 -1.04
N ARG A 466 14.90 24.58 -1.78
CA ARG A 466 16.12 25.20 -2.30
C ARG A 466 16.25 26.63 -1.78
N PRO A 467 17.47 27.09 -1.46
CA PRO A 467 17.69 28.48 -1.11
C PRO A 467 17.44 29.38 -2.34
N ALA A 468 16.82 30.53 -2.12
CA ALA A 468 16.78 31.58 -3.14
C ALA A 468 18.22 32.02 -3.46
N ARG A 469 18.56 32.09 -4.73
CA ARG A 469 19.84 32.69 -5.16
C ARG A 469 19.78 34.18 -4.86
N ARG A 470 20.86 34.73 -4.31
CA ARG A 470 21.01 36.17 -4.08
C ARG A 470 21.11 36.92 -5.41
#